data_AF-A0A518DI39-F1
#
_entry.id   AF-A0A518DI39-F1
#
_cell.length_a   1.000
_cell.length_b   1.000
_cell.length_c   1.000
_cell.angle_alpha   90.00
_cell.angle_beta   90.00
_cell.angle_gamma   90.00
#
_symmetry.space_group_name_H-M   'P 1'
#
loop_
_entity.id
_entity.type
_entity.pdbx_description
1 polymer ?
#
loop_
_entity_poly.entity_id
_entity_poly.type
_entity_poly.pdbx_seq_one_letter_code
_entity_poly.pdbx_strand_id
1 'polypeptide(L)'
;MHNPPPDPAQEDYWAPHQLPPTPTTPYAAPKFDAPGVFEKHRPPGDDPDPTDDWLYLGGRIALAGGCYPLVLLCLMLVWGGVVFAAELAAGDVRFDVDAFLGGAMLMLSIAVASGLFGLFWCAAAALAVHGVVALVLRSLQWRPRWDRLGTFCGGLVALVCLGWPAVFFNSPTRDGWTFDALIFFAAGPGLGTIIGQAFGAAAGIRNLAGHGVAKRLEYFRTAAPRAEPFRFSLMQAMWLTFWLCIGLTLLRATNAASVGLVALVCLWLPFQTVTGMAVLWLAWRRERWLLGLPRGTPV
;
A
#
# COMPACT_ATOMS: atom_id res chain seq x y z
N MET A 1 24.40 -54.37 -49.88
CA MET A 1 24.48 -53.01 -49.30
C MET A 1 25.07 -53.16 -47.91
N HIS A 2 26.35 -52.84 -47.76
CA HIS A 2 27.10 -52.95 -46.51
C HIS A 2 26.93 -51.66 -45.72
N ASN A 3 26.40 -51.75 -44.49
CA ASN A 3 26.48 -50.63 -43.55
C ASN A 3 27.92 -50.50 -43.05
N PRO A 4 28.48 -49.29 -43.01
CA PRO A 4 29.79 -49.08 -42.41
C PRO A 4 29.74 -49.33 -40.90
N PRO A 5 30.86 -49.78 -40.30
CA PRO A 5 30.96 -49.96 -38.85
C PRO A 5 30.85 -48.61 -38.12
N PRO A 6 30.26 -48.60 -36.91
CA PRO A 6 30.14 -47.39 -36.11
C PRO A 6 31.52 -46.85 -35.70
N ASP A 7 31.64 -45.53 -35.75
CA ASP A 7 32.84 -44.77 -35.40
C ASP A 7 33.09 -44.85 -33.88
N PRO A 8 34.25 -45.38 -33.42
CA PRO A 8 34.57 -45.50 -31.99
C PRO A 8 34.80 -44.16 -31.29
N ALA A 9 34.73 -43.03 -31.98
CA ALA A 9 34.95 -41.69 -31.41
C ALA A 9 33.73 -41.09 -30.66
N GLN A 10 32.61 -41.82 -30.52
CA GLN A 10 31.36 -41.26 -29.97
C GLN A 10 30.98 -41.72 -28.55
N GLU A 11 31.80 -42.54 -27.87
CA GLU A 11 31.47 -43.07 -26.53
C GLU A 11 31.89 -42.17 -25.34
N ASP A 12 32.72 -41.14 -25.54
CA ASP A 12 33.25 -40.33 -24.41
C ASP A 12 32.36 -39.16 -23.94
N TYR A 13 31.19 -38.94 -24.55
CA TYR A 13 30.33 -37.80 -24.19
C TYR A 13 29.37 -38.06 -23.01
N TRP A 14 29.35 -39.27 -22.45
CA TRP A 14 28.49 -39.64 -21.31
C TRP A 14 29.26 -40.07 -20.06
N ALA A 15 30.49 -39.58 -19.89
CA ALA A 15 31.11 -39.63 -18.57
C ALA A 15 30.32 -38.70 -17.62
N PRO A 16 29.70 -39.22 -16.53
CA PRO A 16 29.05 -38.37 -15.55
C PRO A 16 30.10 -37.41 -15.00
N HIS A 17 29.86 -36.10 -15.15
CA HIS A 17 30.65 -35.08 -14.50
C HIS A 17 30.72 -35.42 -13.01
N GLN A 18 31.87 -35.94 -12.58
CA GLN A 18 32.15 -36.12 -11.17
C GLN A 18 32.14 -34.72 -10.55
N LEU A 19 31.14 -34.47 -9.71
CA LEU A 19 31.11 -33.28 -8.88
C LEU A 19 32.44 -33.22 -8.11
N PRO A 20 33.06 -32.02 -8.01
CA PRO A 20 34.31 -31.88 -7.26
C PRO A 20 34.11 -32.45 -5.84
N PRO A 21 35.10 -33.16 -5.29
CA PRO A 21 35.00 -33.75 -3.96
C PRO A 21 34.64 -32.66 -2.95
N THR A 22 33.57 -32.91 -2.21
CA THR A 22 33.12 -32.05 -1.11
C THR A 22 34.31 -31.82 -0.18
N PRO A 23 34.76 -30.58 0.05
CA PRO A 23 35.85 -30.33 0.97
C PRO A 23 35.40 -30.72 2.37
N THR A 24 35.90 -31.86 2.85
CA THR A 24 35.77 -32.36 4.22
C THR A 24 36.72 -31.61 5.15
N THR A 25 36.70 -30.28 5.10
CA THR A 25 37.18 -29.50 6.23
C THR A 25 36.04 -29.42 7.22
N PRO A 26 36.18 -29.96 8.45
CA PRO A 26 35.23 -29.66 9.51
C PRO A 26 35.28 -28.15 9.71
N TYR A 27 34.22 -27.44 9.31
CA TYR A 27 33.99 -26.08 9.75
C TYR A 27 33.97 -26.15 11.27
N ALA A 28 35.08 -25.78 11.90
CA ALA A 28 35.11 -25.46 13.31
C ALA A 28 34.12 -24.32 13.49
N ALA A 29 32.94 -24.65 14.00
CA ALA A 29 31.99 -23.67 14.47
C ALA A 29 32.74 -22.74 15.43
N PRO A 30 32.75 -21.42 15.21
CA PRO A 30 33.36 -20.51 16.17
C PRO A 30 32.69 -20.75 17.52
N LYS A 31 33.46 -21.25 18.49
CA LYS A 31 33.05 -21.32 19.89
C LYS A 31 32.93 -19.88 20.39
N PHE A 32 31.73 -19.33 20.27
CA PHE A 32 31.34 -18.14 21.01
C PHE A 32 31.08 -18.56 22.46
N ASP A 33 32.15 -18.63 23.24
CA ASP A 33 32.07 -18.66 24.70
C ASP A 33 31.76 -17.25 25.20
N ALA A 34 30.49 -16.86 25.11
CA ALA A 34 29.94 -15.71 25.81
C ALA A 34 28.91 -16.22 26.85
N PRO A 35 29.30 -16.40 28.12
CA PRO A 35 28.36 -16.71 29.17
C PRO A 35 27.61 -15.42 29.55
N GLY A 36 26.34 -15.35 29.15
CA GLY A 36 25.44 -14.30 29.61
C GLY A 36 24.77 -13.55 28.47
N VAL A 37 23.77 -14.19 27.89
CA VAL A 37 22.36 -13.76 27.79
C VAL A 37 21.79 -14.68 26.71
N PHE A 38 21.46 -15.92 27.12
CA PHE A 38 20.42 -16.66 26.43
C PHE A 38 19.12 -15.91 26.72
N GLU A 39 18.92 -14.81 26.01
CA GLU A 39 17.60 -14.26 25.77
C GLU A 39 16.85 -15.41 25.14
N LYS A 40 16.05 -16.07 25.97
CA LYS A 40 15.16 -17.16 25.64
C LYS A 40 14.55 -16.80 24.30
N HIS A 41 15.05 -17.40 23.22
CA HIS A 41 14.44 -17.31 21.90
C HIS A 41 13.01 -17.72 22.14
N ARG A 42 12.14 -16.72 22.20
CA ARG A 42 10.71 -16.93 22.38
C ARG A 42 10.34 -17.85 21.21
N PRO A 43 9.73 -19.02 21.47
CA PRO A 43 9.29 -19.86 20.37
C PRO A 43 8.45 -18.98 19.43
N PRO A 44 8.68 -19.03 18.10
CA PRO A 44 7.86 -18.31 17.14
C PRO A 44 6.44 -18.86 17.28
N GLY A 45 5.59 -18.17 18.03
CA GLY A 45 4.37 -18.74 18.59
C GLY A 45 3.70 -17.87 19.65
N ASP A 46 4.45 -17.02 20.35
CA ASP A 46 3.90 -15.86 21.09
C ASP A 46 3.78 -14.65 20.14
N ASP A 47 3.35 -14.88 18.90
CA ASP A 47 3.00 -13.79 18.00
C ASP A 47 1.80 -13.07 18.62
N PRO A 48 1.82 -11.72 18.71
CA PRO A 48 0.65 -10.95 19.13
C PRO A 48 -0.56 -11.43 18.32
N ASP A 49 -1.72 -11.52 18.96
CA ASP A 49 -2.94 -12.02 18.34
C ASP A 49 -3.11 -11.32 16.98
N PRO A 50 -3.11 -12.06 15.85
CA PRO A 50 -3.16 -11.45 14.52
C PRO A 50 -4.38 -10.56 14.34
N THR A 51 -5.41 -10.69 15.18
CA THR A 51 -6.58 -9.80 15.21
C THR A 51 -6.24 -8.35 15.59
N ASP A 52 -5.27 -8.11 16.49
CA ASP A 52 -4.87 -6.77 16.93
C ASP A 52 -4.20 -5.97 15.80
N ASP A 53 -3.40 -6.63 14.97
CA ASP A 53 -2.67 -6.01 13.87
C ASP A 53 -3.61 -5.49 12.77
N TRP A 54 -4.72 -6.21 12.49
CA TRP A 54 -5.74 -5.79 11.53
C TRP A 54 -6.56 -4.60 12.01
N LEU A 55 -6.89 -4.57 13.30
CA LEU A 55 -7.60 -3.44 13.92
C LEU A 55 -6.74 -2.19 13.89
N TYR A 56 -5.45 -2.32 14.24
CA TYR A 56 -4.51 -1.20 14.17
C TYR A 56 -4.34 -0.68 12.74
N LEU A 57 -4.22 -1.58 11.76
CA LEU A 57 -4.17 -1.21 10.35
C LEU A 57 -5.46 -0.47 9.92
N GLY A 58 -6.62 -0.98 10.32
CA GLY A 58 -7.93 -0.39 10.02
C GLY A 58 -8.08 1.01 10.61
N GLY A 59 -7.75 1.17 11.89
CA GLY A 59 -7.79 2.46 12.57
C GLY A 59 -6.88 3.50 11.90
N ARG A 60 -5.69 3.11 11.44
CA ARG A 60 -4.78 4.01 10.72
C ARG A 60 -5.32 4.44 9.36
N ILE A 61 -5.93 3.52 8.61
CA ILE A 61 -6.56 3.84 7.33
C ILE A 61 -7.79 4.75 7.55
N ALA A 62 -8.58 4.51 8.60
CA ALA A 62 -9.70 5.37 8.97
C ALA A 62 -9.23 6.81 9.28
N LEU A 63 -8.14 6.96 10.05
CA LEU A 63 -7.53 8.27 10.30
C LEU A 63 -7.14 8.99 9.01
N ALA A 64 -6.65 8.25 8.00
CA ALA A 64 -6.36 8.80 6.68
C ALA A 64 -7.61 9.45 6.05
N GLY A 65 -8.76 8.79 6.18
CA GLY A 65 -10.07 9.30 5.76
C GLY A 65 -10.50 10.57 6.48
N GLY A 66 -10.20 10.69 7.76
CA GLY A 66 -10.45 11.93 8.52
C GLY A 66 -9.49 13.07 8.20
N CYS A 67 -8.24 12.75 7.86
CA CYS A 67 -7.23 13.75 7.47
C CYS A 67 -7.44 14.30 6.05
N TYR A 68 -8.02 13.51 5.14
CA TYR A 68 -8.16 13.89 3.73
C TYR A 68 -8.88 15.24 3.52
N PRO A 69 -10.04 15.53 4.14
CA PRO A 69 -10.72 16.83 4.00
C PRO A 69 -9.90 18.01 4.52
N LEU A 70 -9.09 17.80 5.57
CA LEU A 70 -8.19 18.83 6.11
C LEU A 70 -7.05 19.12 5.14
N VAL A 71 -6.47 18.09 4.52
CA VAL A 71 -5.45 18.26 3.48
C VAL A 71 -6.04 19.03 2.28
N LEU A 72 -7.25 18.67 1.86
CA LEU A 72 -7.93 19.37 0.77
C LEU A 72 -8.21 20.84 1.12
N LEU A 73 -8.65 21.12 2.34
CA LEU A 73 -8.83 22.49 2.84
C LEU A 73 -7.50 23.27 2.77
N CYS A 74 -6.40 22.70 3.26
CA CYS A 74 -5.09 23.35 3.20
C CYS A 74 -4.69 23.67 1.76
N LEU A 75 -4.90 22.74 0.82
CA LEU A 75 -4.61 22.97 -0.60
C LEU A 75 -5.49 24.08 -1.19
N MET A 76 -6.78 24.10 -0.85
CA MET A 76 -7.71 25.14 -1.29
C MET A 76 -7.35 26.51 -0.71
N LEU A 77 -6.93 26.59 0.56
CA LEU A 77 -6.48 27.83 1.19
C LEU A 77 -5.19 28.36 0.55
N VAL A 78 -4.22 27.48 0.26
CA VAL A 78 -3.00 27.86 -0.45
C VAL A 78 -3.33 28.38 -1.85
N TRP A 79 -4.18 27.65 -2.60
CA TRP A 79 -4.61 28.08 -3.93
C TRP A 79 -5.34 29.43 -3.88
N GLY A 80 -6.32 29.57 -2.99
CA GLY A 80 -7.06 30.82 -2.78
C GLY A 80 -6.15 31.97 -2.41
N GLY A 81 -5.14 31.73 -1.57
CA GLY A 81 -4.11 32.71 -1.22
C GLY A 81 -3.25 33.15 -2.40
N VAL A 82 -2.88 32.23 -3.30
CA VAL A 82 -2.12 32.54 -4.52
C VAL A 82 -2.96 33.38 -5.49
N VAL A 83 -4.21 32.98 -5.74
CA VAL A 83 -5.14 33.74 -6.58
C VAL A 83 -5.34 35.14 -5.99
N PHE A 84 -5.58 35.22 -4.69
CA PHE A 84 -5.73 36.49 -3.99
C PHE A 84 -4.50 37.40 -4.13
N ALA A 85 -3.29 36.86 -3.95
CA ALA A 85 -2.05 37.63 -4.10
C ALA A 85 -1.87 38.15 -5.54
N ALA A 86 -2.29 37.38 -6.55
CA ALA A 86 -2.24 37.80 -7.95
C ALA A 86 -3.22 38.94 -8.24
N GLU A 87 -4.46 38.83 -7.76
CA GLU A 87 -5.50 39.85 -7.91
C GLU A 87 -5.15 41.15 -7.15
N LEU A 88 -4.55 41.02 -5.97
CA LEU A 88 -4.04 42.18 -5.22
C LEU A 88 -2.91 42.88 -5.98
N ALA A 89 -2.03 42.13 -6.62
CA ALA A 89 -0.96 42.68 -7.46
C ALA A 89 -1.49 43.33 -8.74
N ALA A 90 -2.64 42.87 -9.27
CA ALA A 90 -3.31 43.46 -10.43
C ALA A 90 -4.03 44.78 -10.09
N GLY A 91 -4.25 45.08 -8.80
CA GLY A 91 -4.87 46.33 -8.35
C GLY A 91 -6.40 46.34 -8.43
N ASP A 92 -7.02 45.21 -8.74
CA ASP A 92 -8.46 45.09 -9.02
C ASP A 92 -9.34 44.83 -7.77
N VAL A 93 -8.75 44.65 -6.58
CA VAL A 93 -9.49 44.15 -5.41
C VAL A 93 -9.57 45.16 -4.26
N ARG A 94 -10.81 45.55 -3.92
CA ARG A 94 -11.16 46.07 -2.58
C ARG A 94 -11.41 44.88 -1.66
N PHE A 95 -10.49 44.61 -0.74
CA PHE A 95 -10.56 43.46 0.15
C PHE A 95 -11.48 43.73 1.35
N ASP A 96 -12.57 42.98 1.43
CA ASP A 96 -13.40 42.90 2.64
C ASP A 96 -12.87 41.79 3.54
N VAL A 97 -12.18 42.20 4.60
CA VAL A 97 -11.55 41.30 5.59
C VAL A 97 -12.61 40.44 6.29
N ASP A 98 -13.79 41.00 6.56
CA ASP A 98 -14.84 40.33 7.31
C ASP A 98 -15.48 39.23 6.46
N ALA A 99 -15.73 39.51 5.18
CA ALA A 99 -16.20 38.51 4.22
C ALA A 99 -15.20 37.35 4.06
N PHE A 100 -13.90 37.66 3.98
CA PHE A 100 -12.85 36.64 3.89
C PHE A 100 -12.78 35.77 5.14
N LEU A 101 -12.77 36.38 6.33
CA LEU A 101 -12.71 35.66 7.61
C LEU A 101 -13.96 34.79 7.80
N GLY A 102 -15.14 35.33 7.47
CA GLY A 102 -16.40 34.59 7.48
C GLY A 102 -16.39 33.38 6.56
N GLY A 103 -15.90 33.55 5.33
CA GLY A 103 -15.72 32.45 4.37
C GLY A 103 -14.73 31.39 4.85
N ALA A 104 -13.59 31.80 5.42
CA ALA A 104 -12.59 30.87 5.95
C ALA A 104 -13.13 30.04 7.13
N MET A 105 -13.89 30.65 8.04
CA MET A 105 -14.51 29.95 9.17
C MET A 105 -15.58 28.96 8.72
N LEU A 106 -16.38 29.33 7.70
CA LEU A 106 -17.36 28.41 7.10
C LEU A 106 -16.65 27.20 6.45
N MET A 107 -15.60 27.44 5.66
CA MET A 107 -14.83 26.36 5.02
C MET A 107 -14.16 25.45 6.03
N LEU A 108 -13.61 26.01 7.12
CA LEU A 108 -13.05 25.21 8.21
C LEU A 108 -14.12 24.34 8.87
N SER A 109 -15.31 24.91 9.15
CA SER A 109 -16.42 24.17 9.76
C SER A 109 -16.89 23.01 8.88
N ILE A 110 -17.01 23.25 7.57
CA ILE A 110 -17.31 22.21 6.58
C ILE A 110 -16.22 21.14 6.57
N ALA A 111 -14.94 21.52 6.53
CA ALA A 111 -13.83 20.58 6.50
C ALA A 111 -13.76 19.71 7.76
N VAL A 112 -14.03 20.27 8.94
CA VAL A 112 -14.08 19.52 10.21
C VAL A 112 -15.25 18.53 10.19
N ALA A 113 -16.45 18.97 9.80
CA ALA A 113 -17.62 18.10 9.70
C ALA A 113 -17.40 16.97 8.67
N SER A 114 -16.88 17.30 7.49
CA SER A 114 -16.49 16.33 6.46
C SER A 114 -15.36 15.41 6.92
N GLY A 115 -14.43 15.89 7.76
CA GLY A 115 -13.37 15.09 8.38
C GLY A 115 -13.93 14.04 9.34
N LEU A 116 -14.87 14.42 10.20
CA LEU A 116 -15.54 13.47 11.11
C LEU A 116 -16.36 12.44 10.35
N PHE A 117 -17.13 12.88 9.34
CA PHE A 117 -17.86 11.98 8.47
C PHE A 117 -16.92 11.04 7.69
N GLY A 118 -15.84 11.58 7.14
CA GLY A 118 -14.82 10.84 6.41
C GLY A 118 -14.11 9.78 7.28
N LEU A 119 -13.84 10.10 8.54
CA LEU A 119 -13.30 9.16 9.53
C LEU A 119 -14.27 7.99 9.75
N PHE A 120 -15.55 8.27 10.01
CA PHE A 120 -16.57 7.25 10.22
C PHE A 120 -16.76 6.37 8.97
N TRP A 121 -16.90 6.99 7.81
CA TRP A 121 -17.10 6.30 6.53
C TRP A 121 -15.89 5.42 6.17
N CYS A 122 -14.67 5.96 6.30
CA CYS A 122 -13.46 5.18 6.02
C CYS A 122 -13.23 4.07 7.05
N ALA A 123 -13.66 4.22 8.31
CA ALA A 123 -13.63 3.15 9.29
C ALA A 123 -14.55 1.99 8.86
N ALA A 124 -15.77 2.28 8.44
CA ALA A 124 -16.72 1.28 7.95
C ALA A 124 -16.19 0.57 6.68
N ALA A 125 -15.68 1.35 5.73
CA ALA A 125 -15.08 0.82 4.50
C ALA A 125 -13.83 -0.01 4.78
N ALA A 126 -12.95 0.42 5.70
CA ALA A 126 -11.77 -0.34 6.09
C ALA A 126 -12.13 -1.67 6.73
N LEU A 127 -13.15 -1.72 7.61
CA LEU A 127 -13.62 -2.98 8.20
C LEU A 127 -14.09 -3.96 7.10
N ALA A 128 -14.90 -3.49 6.16
CA ALA A 128 -15.41 -4.30 5.07
C ALA A 128 -14.28 -4.78 4.13
N VAL A 129 -13.40 -3.87 3.70
CA VAL A 129 -12.27 -4.17 2.81
C VAL A 129 -11.30 -5.14 3.49
N HIS A 130 -10.98 -4.95 4.76
CA HIS A 130 -10.09 -5.87 5.49
C HIS A 130 -10.71 -7.26 5.64
N GLY A 131 -12.01 -7.36 5.94
CA GLY A 131 -12.71 -8.64 5.98
C GLY A 131 -12.59 -9.41 4.66
N VAL A 132 -12.83 -8.74 3.54
CA VAL A 132 -12.72 -9.32 2.20
C VAL A 132 -11.28 -9.70 1.87
N VAL A 133 -10.31 -8.79 2.08
CA VAL A 133 -8.90 -9.04 1.78
C VAL A 133 -8.36 -10.19 2.64
N ALA A 134 -8.67 -10.23 3.94
CA ALA A 134 -8.27 -11.31 4.82
C ALA A 134 -8.85 -12.66 4.36
N LEU A 135 -10.10 -12.69 3.91
CA LEU A 135 -10.73 -13.89 3.36
C LEU A 135 -10.06 -14.37 2.07
N VAL A 136 -9.77 -13.45 1.15
CA VAL A 136 -9.04 -13.75 -0.10
C VAL A 136 -7.64 -14.29 0.21
N LEU A 137 -6.88 -13.62 1.07
CA LEU A 137 -5.52 -14.05 1.44
C LEU A 137 -5.51 -15.41 2.12
N ARG A 138 -6.49 -15.69 3.00
CA ARG A 138 -6.67 -17.00 3.62
C ARG A 138 -6.94 -18.08 2.59
N SER A 139 -7.82 -17.82 1.61
CA SER A 139 -8.10 -18.78 0.53
C SER A 139 -6.88 -19.07 -0.36
N LEU A 140 -6.02 -18.06 -0.55
CA LEU A 140 -4.78 -18.20 -1.33
C LEU A 140 -3.61 -18.78 -0.52
N GLN A 141 -3.82 -19.02 0.78
CA GLN A 141 -2.76 -19.37 1.75
C GLN A 141 -1.55 -18.42 1.65
N TRP A 142 -1.79 -17.17 1.29
CA TRP A 142 -0.75 -16.20 0.99
C TRP A 142 -0.60 -15.21 2.14
N ARG A 143 0.64 -14.96 2.55
CA ARG A 143 1.00 -14.05 3.64
C ARG A 143 1.89 -12.93 3.11
N PRO A 144 1.31 -11.88 2.48
CA PRO A 144 2.08 -10.72 2.06
C PRO A 144 2.70 -10.01 3.27
N ARG A 145 3.83 -9.33 3.06
CA ARG A 145 4.39 -8.45 4.09
C ARG A 145 3.39 -7.33 4.43
N TRP A 146 3.27 -7.04 5.72
CA TRP A 146 2.31 -6.06 6.26
C TRP A 146 2.48 -4.65 5.69
N ASP A 147 3.69 -4.21 5.36
CA ASP A 147 3.94 -2.89 4.75
C ASP A 147 3.26 -2.76 3.38
N ARG A 148 3.48 -3.75 2.51
CA ARG A 148 2.84 -3.81 1.18
C ARG A 148 1.34 -4.01 1.28
N LEU A 149 0.90 -4.90 2.18
CA LEU A 149 -0.52 -5.15 2.43
C LEU A 149 -1.23 -3.88 2.92
N GLY A 150 -0.66 -3.18 3.89
CA GLY A 150 -1.24 -1.96 4.42
C GLY A 150 -1.31 -0.85 3.37
N THR A 151 -0.26 -0.70 2.56
CA THR A 151 -0.24 0.23 1.41
C THR A 151 -1.36 -0.10 0.42
N PHE A 152 -1.53 -1.39 0.09
CA PHE A 152 -2.60 -1.86 -0.79
C PHE A 152 -3.99 -1.59 -0.21
N CYS A 153 -4.23 -2.00 1.03
CA CYS A 153 -5.52 -1.80 1.71
C CYS A 153 -5.87 -0.32 1.83
N GLY A 154 -4.91 0.53 2.18
CA GLY A 154 -5.14 1.98 2.29
C GLY A 154 -5.57 2.61 0.97
N GLY A 155 -4.90 2.25 -0.13
CA GLY A 155 -5.30 2.69 -1.46
C GLY A 155 -6.65 2.12 -1.90
N LEU A 156 -6.94 0.87 -1.58
CA LEU A 156 -8.21 0.21 -1.92
C LEU A 156 -9.39 0.84 -1.18
N VAL A 157 -9.23 1.16 0.11
CA VAL A 157 -10.24 1.90 0.87
C VAL A 157 -10.47 3.27 0.27
N ALA A 158 -9.42 3.99 -0.12
CA ALA A 158 -9.58 5.27 -0.81
C ALA A 158 -10.30 5.15 -2.16
N LEU A 159 -10.02 4.09 -2.94
CA LEU A 159 -10.75 3.80 -4.17
C LEU A 159 -12.23 3.58 -3.91
N VAL A 160 -12.59 2.79 -2.90
CA VAL A 160 -13.99 2.52 -2.52
C VAL A 160 -14.67 3.79 -2.00
N CYS A 161 -13.99 4.58 -1.18
CA CYS A 161 -14.58 5.77 -0.55
C CYS A 161 -14.67 6.99 -1.47
N LEU A 162 -13.77 7.13 -2.45
CA LEU A 162 -13.66 8.33 -3.29
C LEU A 162 -13.82 8.00 -4.77
N GLY A 163 -13.11 6.98 -5.26
CA GLY A 163 -13.13 6.61 -6.67
C GLY A 163 -14.48 6.09 -7.15
N TRP A 164 -15.08 5.16 -6.40
CA TRP A 164 -16.37 4.59 -6.76
C TRP A 164 -17.49 5.64 -6.73
N PRO A 165 -17.68 6.45 -5.66
CA PRO A 165 -18.64 7.54 -5.69
C PRO A 165 -18.39 8.53 -6.82
N ALA A 166 -17.13 8.88 -7.12
CA ALA A 166 -16.82 9.80 -8.21
C ALA A 166 -17.35 9.29 -9.55
N VAL A 167 -17.18 8.00 -9.86
CA VAL A 167 -17.69 7.41 -11.11
C VAL A 167 -19.22 7.29 -11.10
N PHE A 168 -19.82 7.00 -9.94
CA PHE A 168 -21.26 6.80 -9.82
C PHE A 168 -22.04 8.13 -9.91
N PHE A 169 -21.55 9.18 -9.25
CA PHE A 169 -22.22 10.48 -9.21
C PHE A 169 -21.82 11.39 -10.37
N ASN A 170 -20.58 11.32 -10.85
CA ASN A 170 -20.11 12.10 -12.00
C ASN A 170 -19.91 11.16 -13.19
N SER A 171 -21.00 10.81 -13.87
CA SER A 171 -20.94 9.96 -15.07
C SER A 171 -20.16 10.69 -16.18
N PRO A 172 -18.88 10.35 -16.46
CA PRO A 172 -18.06 11.05 -17.46
C PRO A 172 -18.57 10.81 -18.88
N THR A 173 -19.53 9.90 -19.04
CA THR A 173 -20.14 9.52 -20.32
C THR A 173 -21.06 10.57 -20.90
N ARG A 174 -21.44 11.63 -20.15
CA ARG A 174 -22.24 12.73 -20.72
C ARG A 174 -21.41 13.79 -21.43
N ASP A 175 -20.26 14.19 -20.87
CA ASP A 175 -19.51 15.37 -21.35
C ASP A 175 -18.03 15.09 -21.73
N GLY A 176 -17.58 13.84 -21.63
CA GLY A 176 -16.19 13.46 -21.92
C GLY A 176 -15.20 13.83 -20.80
N TRP A 177 -13.96 13.35 -20.91
CA TRP A 177 -12.90 13.69 -19.95
C TRP A 177 -12.35 15.08 -20.25
N THR A 178 -12.88 16.10 -19.57
CA THR A 178 -12.31 17.45 -19.59
C THR A 178 -11.09 17.54 -18.69
N PHE A 179 -10.26 18.58 -18.88
CA PHE A 179 -9.12 18.85 -18.00
C PHE A 179 -9.55 19.04 -16.54
N ASP A 180 -10.70 19.66 -16.31
CA ASP A 180 -11.28 19.83 -14.97
C ASP A 180 -11.66 18.49 -14.33
N ALA A 181 -12.17 17.54 -15.11
CA ALA A 181 -12.45 16.19 -14.64
C ALA A 181 -11.16 15.46 -14.23
N LEU A 182 -10.04 15.68 -14.93
CA LEU A 182 -8.74 15.13 -14.56
C LEU A 182 -8.20 15.75 -13.27
N ILE A 183 -8.34 17.07 -13.09
CA ILE A 183 -7.96 17.74 -11.84
C ILE A 183 -8.79 17.20 -10.68
N PHE A 184 -10.12 17.09 -10.86
CA PHE A 184 -11.02 16.55 -9.84
C PHE A 184 -10.65 15.10 -9.49
N PHE A 185 -10.33 14.29 -10.49
CA PHE A 185 -9.92 12.91 -10.29
C PHE A 185 -8.56 12.80 -9.57
N ALA A 186 -7.61 13.66 -9.91
CA ALA A 186 -6.30 13.70 -9.27
C ALA A 186 -6.37 14.20 -7.82
N ALA A 187 -7.09 15.30 -7.57
CA ALA A 187 -7.29 15.88 -6.25
C ALA A 187 -8.18 15.00 -5.36
N GLY A 188 -9.12 14.26 -5.96
CA GLY A 188 -10.03 13.34 -5.30
C GLY A 188 -9.44 11.95 -5.10
N PRO A 189 -9.86 10.95 -5.89
CA PRO A 189 -9.38 9.57 -5.79
C PRO A 189 -7.85 9.41 -5.80
N GLY A 190 -7.13 10.20 -6.60
CA GLY A 190 -5.67 10.13 -6.71
C GLY A 190 -4.97 10.49 -5.39
N LEU A 191 -5.21 11.69 -4.88
CA LEU A 191 -4.65 12.16 -3.61
C LEU A 191 -5.14 11.31 -2.43
N GLY A 192 -6.42 10.95 -2.40
CA GLY A 192 -6.97 10.05 -1.39
C GLY A 192 -6.27 8.70 -1.35
N THR A 193 -5.94 8.14 -2.52
CA THR A 193 -5.16 6.90 -2.64
C THR A 193 -3.77 7.06 -2.03
N ILE A 194 -3.04 8.14 -2.34
CA ILE A 194 -1.70 8.40 -1.78
C ILE A 194 -1.76 8.55 -0.26
N ILE A 195 -2.75 9.27 0.27
CA ILE A 195 -2.94 9.47 1.71
C ILE A 195 -3.28 8.14 2.39
N GLY A 196 -4.24 7.38 1.83
CA GLY A 196 -4.60 6.05 2.33
C GLY A 196 -3.41 5.09 2.35
N GLN A 197 -2.65 5.04 1.25
CA GLN A 197 -1.39 4.29 1.15
C GLN A 197 -0.38 4.72 2.22
N ALA A 198 -0.19 6.02 2.47
CA ALA A 198 0.80 6.51 3.42
C ALA A 198 0.49 6.09 4.86
N PHE A 199 -0.77 6.16 5.26
CA PHE A 199 -1.21 5.69 6.57
C PHE A 199 -1.16 4.16 6.67
N GLY A 200 -1.58 3.46 5.61
CA GLY A 200 -1.50 2.00 5.53
C GLY A 200 -0.07 1.47 5.57
N ALA A 201 0.86 2.10 4.84
CA ALA A 201 2.29 1.79 4.86
C ALA A 201 2.88 2.01 6.25
N ALA A 202 2.60 3.16 6.88
CA ALA A 202 3.07 3.47 8.22
C ALA A 202 2.53 2.48 9.28
N ALA A 203 1.28 2.04 9.13
CA ALA A 203 0.69 1.01 9.98
C ALA A 203 1.37 -0.34 9.76
N GLY A 204 1.51 -0.76 8.50
CA GLY A 204 2.14 -2.03 8.13
C GLY A 204 3.60 -2.14 8.59
N ILE A 205 4.40 -1.08 8.46
CA ILE A 205 5.78 -1.04 8.96
C ILE A 205 5.80 -1.20 10.49
N ARG A 206 4.83 -0.61 11.21
CA ARG A 206 4.75 -0.73 12.67
C ARG A 206 4.25 -2.10 13.13
N ASN A 207 3.39 -2.76 12.36
CA ASN A 207 3.05 -4.17 12.60
C ASN A 207 4.28 -5.06 12.39
N LEU A 208 5.10 -4.80 11.36
CA LEU A 208 6.35 -5.56 11.13
C LEU A 208 7.39 -5.34 12.22
N ALA A 209 7.68 -4.08 12.54
CA ALA A 209 8.78 -3.71 13.43
C ALA A 209 8.37 -3.72 14.92
N GLY A 210 7.09 -3.94 15.19
CA GLY A 210 6.49 -3.84 16.51
C GLY A 210 6.12 -2.41 16.93
N HIS A 211 5.27 -2.34 17.96
CA HIS A 211 4.72 -1.09 18.46
C HIS A 211 5.70 -0.29 19.34
N GLY A 212 6.63 -0.97 20.02
CA GLY A 212 7.62 -0.37 20.93
C GLY A 212 8.90 0.11 20.22
N VAL A 213 9.46 1.23 20.69
CA VAL A 213 10.67 1.84 20.10
C VAL A 213 11.85 0.87 20.09
N ALA A 214 12.07 0.12 21.18
CA ALA A 214 13.18 -0.83 21.30
C ALA A 214 13.10 -1.95 20.24
N LYS A 215 11.92 -2.57 20.09
CA LYS A 215 11.67 -3.61 19.06
C LYS A 215 11.88 -3.08 17.65
N ARG A 216 11.43 -1.84 17.39
CA ARG A 216 11.67 -1.22 16.08
C ARG A 216 13.16 -0.99 15.83
N LEU A 217 13.87 -0.44 16.80
CA LEU A 217 15.29 -0.18 16.66
C LEU A 217 16.06 -1.49 16.40
N GLU A 218 15.71 -2.56 17.10
CA GLU A 218 16.24 -3.90 16.87
C GLU A 218 15.94 -4.40 15.45
N TYR A 219 14.67 -4.40 15.05
CA TYR A 219 14.23 -4.84 13.71
C TYR A 219 14.93 -4.10 12.56
N PHE A 220 15.20 -2.80 12.72
CA PHE A 220 15.87 -2.03 11.67
C PHE A 220 17.40 -2.18 11.69
N ARG A 221 17.98 -2.67 12.80
CA ARG A 221 19.40 -3.00 12.92
C ARG A 221 19.72 -4.41 12.43
N THR A 222 18.85 -5.36 12.72
CA THR A 222 18.93 -6.74 12.21
C THR A 222 18.29 -6.74 10.83
N ALA A 223 19.09 -6.86 9.77
CA ALA A 223 18.62 -6.71 8.38
C ALA A 223 17.21 -7.30 8.15
N ALA A 224 16.27 -6.44 7.73
CA ALA A 224 14.87 -6.81 7.61
C ALA A 224 14.73 -8.07 6.73
N PRO A 225 13.91 -9.06 7.12
CA PRO A 225 13.71 -10.27 6.32
C PRO A 225 13.32 -9.89 4.89
N ARG A 226 14.00 -10.49 3.91
CA ARG A 226 13.65 -10.28 2.50
C ARG A 226 12.20 -10.73 2.29
N ALA A 227 11.44 -9.95 1.54
CA ALA A 227 10.10 -10.37 1.14
C ALA A 227 10.20 -11.69 0.38
N GLU A 228 9.34 -12.65 0.70
CA GLU A 228 9.27 -13.88 -0.07
C GLU A 228 9.03 -13.55 -1.55
N PRO A 229 9.80 -14.16 -2.48
CA PRO A 229 9.59 -13.96 -3.90
C PRO A 229 8.18 -14.44 -4.26
N PHE A 230 7.48 -13.65 -5.07
CA PHE A 230 6.12 -13.95 -5.49
C PHE A 230 6.12 -15.20 -6.37
N ARG A 231 5.79 -16.35 -5.77
CA ARG A 231 5.61 -17.62 -6.49
C ARG A 231 4.12 -17.91 -6.55
N PHE A 232 3.56 -17.83 -7.75
CA PHE A 232 2.13 -18.04 -7.96
C PHE A 232 1.88 -19.49 -8.36
N SER A 233 1.21 -20.25 -7.49
CA SER A 233 0.80 -21.62 -7.83
C SER A 233 -0.43 -21.61 -8.73
N LEU A 234 -0.62 -22.69 -9.51
CA LEU A 234 -1.84 -22.85 -10.32
C LEU A 234 -3.11 -22.80 -9.45
N MET A 235 -3.05 -23.38 -8.24
CA MET A 235 -4.15 -23.30 -7.26
C MET A 235 -4.47 -21.85 -6.86
N GLN A 236 -3.44 -21.02 -6.64
CA GLN A 236 -3.64 -19.60 -6.33
C GLN A 236 -4.27 -18.84 -7.51
N ALA A 237 -3.90 -19.18 -8.75
CA ALA A 237 -4.53 -18.62 -9.95
C ALA A 237 -6.00 -19.01 -10.08
N MET A 238 -6.35 -20.26 -9.78
CA MET A 238 -7.74 -20.72 -9.77
C MET A 238 -8.57 -19.98 -8.70
N TRP A 239 -8.05 -19.85 -7.49
CA TRP A 239 -8.72 -19.09 -6.41
C TRP A 239 -8.88 -17.61 -6.74
N LEU A 240 -7.85 -16.98 -7.32
CA LEU A 240 -7.95 -15.59 -7.78
C LEU A 240 -9.04 -15.45 -8.84
N THR A 241 -9.10 -16.36 -9.81
CA THR A 241 -10.13 -16.38 -10.84
C THR A 241 -11.52 -16.55 -10.24
N PHE A 242 -11.68 -17.43 -9.26
CA PHE A 242 -12.93 -17.60 -8.52
C PHE A 242 -13.39 -16.31 -7.84
N TRP A 243 -12.50 -15.62 -7.13
CA TRP A 243 -12.81 -14.32 -6.51
C TRP A 243 -13.14 -13.24 -7.55
N LEU A 244 -12.44 -13.21 -8.67
CA LEU A 244 -12.74 -12.30 -9.78
C LEU A 244 -14.15 -12.59 -10.34
N CYS A 245 -14.50 -13.86 -10.54
CA CYS A 245 -15.84 -14.24 -10.99
C CYS A 245 -16.93 -13.83 -9.99
N ILE A 246 -16.71 -14.01 -8.68
CA ILE A 246 -17.63 -13.53 -7.64
C ILE A 246 -17.78 -12.01 -7.73
N GLY A 247 -16.66 -11.28 -7.79
CA GLY A 247 -16.66 -9.82 -7.87
C GLY A 247 -17.40 -9.31 -9.11
N LEU A 248 -17.14 -9.90 -10.27
CA LEU A 248 -17.83 -9.56 -11.53
C LEU A 248 -19.32 -9.90 -11.48
N THR A 249 -19.69 -11.03 -10.85
CA THR A 249 -21.10 -11.42 -10.66
C THR A 249 -21.81 -10.43 -9.75
N LEU A 250 -21.17 -10.00 -8.66
CA LEU A 250 -21.73 -9.02 -7.74
C LEU A 250 -21.86 -7.63 -8.38
N LEU A 251 -20.85 -7.20 -9.17
CA LEU A 251 -20.91 -5.97 -9.94
C LEU A 251 -22.05 -5.98 -10.95
N ARG A 252 -22.29 -7.12 -11.60
CA ARG A 252 -23.44 -7.29 -12.50
C ARG A 252 -24.76 -7.28 -11.73
N ALA A 253 -24.86 -8.01 -10.63
CA ALA A 253 -26.08 -8.09 -9.83
C ALA A 253 -26.51 -6.74 -9.24
N THR A 254 -25.54 -5.87 -8.95
CA THR A 254 -25.78 -4.51 -8.43
C THR A 254 -25.97 -3.46 -9.53
N ASN A 255 -25.92 -3.84 -10.82
CA ASN A 255 -25.87 -2.92 -11.97
C ASN A 255 -24.74 -1.87 -11.85
N ALA A 256 -23.69 -2.16 -11.06
CA ALA A 256 -22.54 -1.29 -10.88
C ALA A 256 -21.46 -1.49 -11.95
N ALA A 257 -21.65 -2.45 -12.86
CA ALA A 257 -20.77 -2.73 -13.98
C ALA A 257 -20.85 -1.62 -15.05
N SER A 258 -20.25 -0.47 -14.77
CA SER A 258 -20.09 0.63 -15.71
C SER A 258 -18.70 0.60 -16.37
N VAL A 259 -18.62 1.05 -17.63
CA VAL A 259 -17.33 1.20 -18.34
C VAL A 259 -16.39 2.12 -17.57
N GLY A 260 -16.93 3.17 -16.94
CA GLY A 260 -16.16 4.08 -16.09
C GLY A 260 -15.53 3.39 -14.88
N LEU A 261 -16.25 2.48 -14.22
CA LEU A 261 -15.73 1.75 -13.06
C LEU A 261 -14.64 0.75 -13.48
N VAL A 262 -14.83 0.07 -14.61
CA VAL A 262 -13.81 -0.84 -15.16
C VAL A 262 -12.54 -0.06 -15.54
N ALA A 263 -12.68 1.05 -16.27
CA ALA A 263 -11.56 1.92 -16.63
C ALA A 263 -10.85 2.47 -15.39
N LEU A 264 -11.61 2.89 -14.38
CA LEU A 264 -11.09 3.34 -13.09
C LEU A 264 -10.24 2.26 -12.43
N VAL A 265 -10.74 1.03 -12.29
CA VAL A 265 -9.99 -0.07 -11.68
C VAL A 265 -8.72 -0.40 -12.49
N CYS A 266 -8.83 -0.43 -13.82
CA CYS A 266 -7.70 -0.67 -14.71
C CYS A 266 -6.60 0.40 -14.61
N LEU A 267 -6.96 1.68 -14.47
CA LEU A 267 -6.02 2.78 -14.28
C LEU A 267 -5.51 2.89 -12.84
N TRP A 268 -6.34 2.53 -11.87
CA TRP A 268 -6.00 2.58 -10.47
C TRP A 268 -4.91 1.55 -10.12
N LEU A 269 -4.91 0.35 -10.69
CA LEU A 269 -3.88 -0.67 -10.41
C LEU A 269 -2.43 -0.21 -10.72
N PRO A 270 -2.10 0.31 -11.93
CA PRO A 270 -0.77 0.83 -12.20
C PRO A 270 -0.47 2.06 -11.35
N PHE A 271 -1.45 2.96 -11.16
CA PHE A 271 -1.28 4.11 -10.27
C PHE A 271 -0.93 3.69 -8.84
N GLN A 272 -1.68 2.75 -8.27
CA GLN A 272 -1.50 2.12 -6.96
C GLN A 272 -0.11 1.50 -6.83
N THR A 273 0.37 0.85 -7.89
CA THR A 273 1.69 0.20 -7.91
C THR A 273 2.81 1.25 -7.85
N VAL A 274 2.77 2.25 -8.72
CA VAL A 274 3.79 3.31 -8.79
C VAL A 274 3.79 4.15 -7.51
N THR A 275 2.63 4.64 -7.10
CA THR A 275 2.49 5.47 -5.89
C THR A 275 2.80 4.67 -4.62
N GLY A 276 2.35 3.42 -4.55
CA GLY A 276 2.63 2.54 -3.41
C GLY A 276 4.12 2.29 -3.21
N MET A 277 4.89 2.10 -4.29
CA MET A 277 6.35 1.98 -4.20
C MET A 277 7.00 3.25 -3.65
N ALA A 278 6.61 4.42 -4.16
CA ALA A 278 7.15 5.70 -3.72
C ALA A 278 6.79 5.98 -2.24
N VAL A 279 5.54 5.73 -1.87
CA VAL A 279 5.03 5.90 -0.51
C VAL A 279 5.74 4.96 0.47
N LEU A 280 5.92 3.68 0.11
CA LEU A 280 6.67 2.74 0.93
C LEU A 280 8.11 3.19 1.13
N TRP A 281 8.79 3.60 0.06
CA TRP A 281 10.16 4.11 0.14
C TRP A 281 10.25 5.32 1.09
N LEU A 282 9.33 6.28 0.97
CA LEU A 282 9.24 7.43 1.87
C LEU A 282 8.94 7.02 3.31
N ALA A 283 8.03 6.08 3.53
CA ALA A 283 7.66 5.61 4.86
C ALA A 283 8.82 4.90 5.58
N TRP A 284 9.55 4.03 4.87
CA TRP A 284 10.77 3.38 5.36
C TRP A 284 11.86 4.41 5.67
N ARG A 285 12.07 5.39 4.78
CA ARG A 285 13.03 6.47 4.99
C ARG A 285 12.67 7.31 6.21
N ARG A 286 11.39 7.65 6.39
CA ARG A 286 10.89 8.41 7.54
C ARG A 286 11.13 7.65 8.84
N GLU A 287 10.79 6.37 8.93
CA GLU A 287 11.01 5.62 10.18
C GLU A 287 12.49 5.49 10.53
N ARG A 288 13.37 5.27 9.55
CA ARG A 288 14.81 5.27 9.83
C ARG A 288 15.29 6.62 10.37
N TRP A 289 14.80 7.72 9.81
CA TRP A 289 15.14 9.06 10.28
C TRP A 289 14.64 9.31 11.71
N LEU A 290 13.40 8.91 12.02
CA LEU A 290 12.83 9.01 13.37
C LEU A 290 13.60 8.17 14.40
N LEU A 291 14.18 7.05 13.97
CA LEU A 291 15.02 6.17 14.81
C LEU A 291 16.49 6.62 14.87
N GLY A 292 16.87 7.71 14.21
CA GLY A 292 18.25 8.21 14.19
C GLY A 292 19.25 7.29 13.47
N LEU A 293 18.78 6.44 12.55
CA LEU A 293 19.63 5.50 11.83
C LEU A 293 20.36 6.18 10.66
N PRO A 294 21.63 5.85 10.38
CA PRO A 294 22.40 6.45 9.31
C PRO A 294 21.80 6.14 7.93
N ARG A 295 21.91 7.10 6.99
CA ARG A 295 21.29 7.04 5.66
C ARG A 295 21.84 5.94 4.73
N GLY A 296 22.90 5.23 5.12
CA GLY A 296 23.66 4.32 4.26
C GLY A 296 23.36 2.83 4.40
N THR A 297 22.45 2.40 5.29
CA THR A 297 22.08 0.98 5.36
C THR A 297 21.21 0.59 4.15
N PRO A 298 21.55 -0.45 3.37
CA PRO A 298 20.74 -0.85 2.23
C PRO A 298 19.31 -1.27 2.64
N VAL A 299 18.36 -1.14 1.72
CA VAL A 299 16.97 -1.63 1.83
C VAL A 299 16.84 -2.90 1.02
#